data_AF-A0A2V8NSY8-F1
#
_entry.id   AF-A0A2V8NSY8-F1
#
_cell.length_a   1.000
_cell.length_b   1.000
_cell.length_c   1.000
_cell.angle_alpha   90.00
_cell.angle_beta   90.00
_cell.angle_gamma   90.00
#
_symmetry.space_group_name_H-M   'P 1'
#
loop_
_entity.id
_entity.type
_entity.pdbx_description
1 polymer ?
#
loop_
_entity_poly.entity_id
_entity_poly.type
_entity_poly.pdbx_seq_one_letter_code
_entity_poly.pdbx_strand_id
1 'polypeptide(L)'
;MKGVVWAIVASLLFCIGLYAQGGAVAQISGTVKDQSGAVLPGVEVTLTQTATSATRMTVTNETGSYAIPNLPVGPYKLKASLPGFVTFVQTGIVLQVNSNPAIN
;
A
#
# COMPACT_ATOMS: atom_id res chain seq x y z
N MET A 1 -6.65 24.58 -47.73
CA MET A 1 -5.36 24.14 -47.14
C MET A 1 -5.15 24.66 -45.71
N LYS A 2 -5.56 25.89 -45.36
CA LYS A 2 -5.46 26.48 -44.00
C LYS A 2 -6.16 25.69 -42.88
N GLY A 3 -7.36 25.15 -43.14
CA GLY A 3 -8.16 24.41 -42.15
C GLY A 3 -7.59 23.04 -41.78
N VAL A 4 -6.85 22.41 -42.69
CA VAL A 4 -6.18 21.11 -42.44
C VAL A 4 -4.98 21.32 -41.51
N VAL A 5 -4.26 22.43 -41.65
CA VAL A 5 -3.14 22.79 -40.77
C VAL A 5 -3.62 23.02 -39.33
N TRP A 6 -4.76 23.71 -39.15
CA TRP A 6 -5.35 23.91 -37.82
C TRP A 6 -5.89 22.61 -37.19
N ALA A 7 -6.44 21.70 -38.00
CA ALA A 7 -6.90 20.41 -37.53
C ALA A 7 -5.74 19.50 -37.06
N ILE A 8 -4.58 19.55 -37.72
CA ILE A 8 -3.40 18.78 -37.33
C ILE A 8 -2.78 19.35 -36.03
N VAL A 9 -2.73 20.68 -35.89
CA VAL A 9 -2.22 21.32 -34.66
C VAL A 9 -3.13 21.03 -33.45
N ALA A 10 -4.46 21.02 -33.63
CA ALA A 10 -5.40 20.65 -32.57
C ALA A 10 -5.28 19.17 -32.17
N SER A 11 -5.00 18.28 -33.13
CA SER A 11 -4.80 16.84 -32.87
C SER A 11 -3.48 16.55 -32.15
N LEU A 12 -2.42 17.33 -32.39
CA LEU A 12 -1.16 17.21 -31.65
C LEU A 12 -1.26 17.75 -30.21
N LEU A 13 -2.10 18.76 -29.96
CA LEU A 13 -2.32 19.29 -28.60
C LEU A 13 -3.18 18.38 -27.71
N PHE A 14 -3.96 17.46 -28.27
CA PHE A 14 -4.78 16.52 -27.49
C PHE A 14 -3.99 15.34 -26.92
N CYS A 15 -2.76 15.11 -27.38
CA CYS A 15 -1.94 13.95 -26.99
C CYS A 15 -1.15 14.16 -25.69
N ILE A 16 -1.09 15.39 -25.16
CA ILE A 16 -0.24 15.75 -24.00
C ILE A 16 -0.94 15.54 -22.64
N GLY A 17 -2.21 15.11 -22.63
CA GLY A 17 -3.02 14.98 -21.41
C GLY A 17 -3.00 13.61 -20.73
N LEU A 18 -2.28 12.62 -21.24
CA LEU A 18 -2.41 11.22 -20.81
C LEU A 18 -1.15 10.65 -20.15
N TYR A 19 -0.56 11.39 -19.22
CA TYR A 19 0.44 10.84 -18.30
C TYR A 19 0.02 11.02 -16.83
N ALA A 20 -1.22 10.65 -16.51
CA ALA A 20 -1.57 10.24 -15.15
C ALA A 20 -1.37 8.73 -15.03
N GLN A 21 -0.18 8.23 -15.39
CA GLN A 21 0.19 6.84 -15.15
C GLN A 21 0.61 6.73 -13.69
N GLY A 22 -0.34 6.95 -12.78
CA GLY A 22 -0.15 6.64 -11.37
C GLY A 22 0.20 5.16 -11.31
N GLY A 23 1.47 4.85 -11.03
CA GLY A 23 1.90 3.47 -10.84
C GLY A 23 0.92 2.81 -9.88
N ALA A 24 0.51 1.58 -10.16
CA ALA A 24 -0.45 0.86 -9.34
C ALA A 24 0.10 0.75 -7.91
N VAL A 25 -0.29 1.70 -7.07
CA VAL A 25 0.06 1.76 -5.66
C VAL A 25 -1.10 1.20 -4.87
N ALA A 26 -0.77 0.31 -3.95
CA ALA A 26 -1.68 -0.27 -2.99
C ALA A 26 -1.44 0.38 -1.61
N GLN A 27 -2.39 0.20 -0.71
CA GLN A 27 -2.28 0.56 0.70
C GLN A 27 -2.61 -0.68 1.51
N ILE A 28 -1.79 -0.98 2.52
CA ILE A 28 -2.17 -1.93 3.57
C ILE A 28 -2.67 -1.12 4.75
N SER A 29 -3.82 -1.52 5.26
CA SER A 29 -4.30 -1.06 6.55
C SER A 29 -4.93 -2.22 7.31
N GLY A 30 -4.81 -2.19 8.63
CA GLY A 30 -5.39 -3.20 9.49
C GLY A 30 -5.42 -2.73 10.93
N THR A 31 -5.91 -3.59 11.81
CA THR A 31 -5.97 -3.34 13.25
C THR A 31 -5.33 -4.52 13.97
N VAL A 32 -4.40 -4.24 14.87
CA VAL A 32 -3.75 -5.26 15.70
C VAL A 32 -4.55 -5.42 16.98
N LYS A 33 -4.93 -6.67 17.27
CA LYS A 33 -5.65 -7.06 18.49
C LYS A 33 -4.94 -8.21 19.18
N ASP A 34 -5.12 -8.31 20.49
CA ASP A 34 -4.71 -9.45 21.30
C ASP A 34 -5.73 -10.61 21.21
N GLN A 35 -5.38 -11.80 21.71
CA GLN A 35 -6.28 -12.95 21.84
C GLN A 35 -7.56 -12.64 22.62
N SER A 36 -7.51 -11.68 23.54
CA SER A 36 -8.69 -11.21 24.30
C SER A 36 -9.61 -10.27 23.51
N GLY A 37 -9.22 -9.89 22.27
CA GLY A 37 -9.93 -8.94 21.43
C GLY A 37 -9.62 -7.46 21.71
N ALA A 38 -8.72 -7.18 22.67
CA ALA A 38 -8.27 -5.83 22.99
C ALA A 38 -7.34 -5.28 21.89
N VAL A 39 -7.50 -4.00 21.53
CA VAL A 39 -6.62 -3.34 20.56
C VAL A 39 -5.24 -3.06 21.16
N LEU A 40 -4.19 -3.25 20.37
CA LEU A 40 -2.80 -3.05 20.82
C LEU A 40 -2.18 -1.83 20.13
N PRO A 41 -2.05 -0.69 20.84
CA PRO A 41 -1.31 0.47 20.36
C PRO A 41 0.21 0.28 20.52
N GLY A 42 1.01 0.98 19.71
CA GLY A 42 2.47 0.97 19.82
C GLY A 42 3.15 -0.26 19.21
N VAL A 43 2.42 -1.09 18.47
CA VAL A 43 2.95 -2.28 17.79
C VAL A 43 3.74 -1.83 16.56
N GLU A 44 5.00 -2.24 16.48
CA GLU A 44 5.84 -2.00 15.30
C GLU A 44 5.44 -2.97 14.19
N VAL A 45 4.87 -2.43 13.12
CA VAL A 45 4.48 -3.17 11.93
C VAL A 45 5.51 -2.95 10.84
N THR A 46 6.31 -3.98 10.60
CA THR A 46 7.31 -4.04 9.53
C THR A 46 6.76 -4.83 8.34
N LEU A 47 6.69 -4.19 7.20
CA LEU A 47 6.25 -4.76 5.94
C LEU A 47 7.44 -4.87 4.98
N THR A 48 7.77 -6.10 4.59
CA THR A 48 8.88 -6.40 3.67
C THR A 48 8.33 -6.93 2.36
N GLN A 49 8.66 -6.28 1.25
CA GLN A 49 8.36 -6.76 -0.10
C GLN A 49 9.31 -7.91 -0.44
N THR A 50 8.77 -9.10 -0.67
CA THR A 50 9.57 -10.31 -0.90
C THR A 50 10.28 -10.28 -2.26
N ALA A 51 9.71 -9.56 -3.23
CA ALA A 51 10.29 -9.45 -4.57
C ALA A 51 11.48 -8.47 -4.66
N THR A 52 11.47 -7.39 -3.87
CA THR A 52 12.47 -6.30 -3.97
C THR A 52 13.27 -6.09 -2.68
N SER A 53 12.96 -6.83 -1.61
CA SER A 53 13.49 -6.65 -0.25
C SER A 53 13.24 -5.25 0.34
N ALA A 54 12.40 -4.43 -0.30
CA ALA A 54 12.04 -3.12 0.22
C ALA A 54 11.24 -3.26 1.51
N THR A 55 11.67 -2.58 2.56
CA THR A 55 11.03 -2.64 3.87
C THR A 55 10.39 -1.31 4.24
N ARG A 56 9.19 -1.36 4.79
CA ARG A 56 8.45 -0.22 5.33
C ARG A 56 8.09 -0.53 6.76
N MET A 57 8.22 0.47 7.63
CA MET A 57 7.89 0.34 9.04
C MET A 57 6.85 1.39 9.39
N THR A 58 5.89 1.00 10.20
CA THR A 58 4.91 1.90 10.81
C THR A 58 4.60 1.41 12.23
N VAL A 59 3.96 2.25 13.03
CA VAL A 59 3.55 1.92 14.39
C VAL A 59 2.03 2.04 14.47
N THR A 60 1.38 1.10 15.17
CA THR A 60 -0.07 1.19 15.39
C THR A 60 -0.43 2.38 16.28
N ASN A 61 -1.53 3.05 15.94
CA ASN A 61 -2.07 4.17 16.72
C ASN A 61 -2.79 3.69 18.00
N GLU A 62 -3.36 4.62 18.77
CA GLU A 62 -4.10 4.39 20.02
C GLU A 62 -5.27 3.39 19.89
N THR A 63 -5.80 3.21 18.67
CA THR A 63 -6.88 2.26 18.37
C THR A 63 -6.34 0.92 17.84
N GLY A 64 -5.03 0.69 17.90
CA GLY A 64 -4.37 -0.49 17.33
C GLY A 64 -4.33 -0.50 15.80
N SER A 65 -4.75 0.58 15.14
CA SER A 65 -4.85 0.63 13.68
C SER A 65 -3.55 1.13 13.05
N TYR A 66 -3.21 0.59 11.88
CA TYR A 66 -2.07 1.01 11.08
C TYR A 66 -2.47 1.17 9.62
N ALA A 67 -1.79 2.07 8.91
CA ALA A 67 -1.92 2.24 7.48
C ALA A 67 -0.55 2.53 6.86
N ILE A 68 -0.24 1.85 5.76
CA ILE A 68 0.99 2.01 4.99
C ILE A 68 0.57 2.29 3.54
N PRO A 69 0.46 3.57 3.14
CA PRO A 69 0.11 3.94 1.77
C PRO A 69 1.29 3.79 0.83
N ASN A 70 1.01 3.90 -0.47
CA ASN A 70 2.02 4.03 -1.52
C ASN A 70 2.97 2.83 -1.65
N LEU A 71 2.41 1.62 -1.53
CA LEU A 71 3.12 0.36 -1.69
C LEU A 71 3.01 -0.14 -3.14
N PRO A 72 4.11 -0.49 -3.82
CA PRO A 72 4.03 -1.20 -5.10
C PRO A 72 3.22 -2.49 -4.97
N VAL A 73 2.42 -2.84 -5.98
CA VAL A 73 1.75 -4.15 -6.01
C VAL A 73 2.78 -5.30 -6.00
N GLY A 74 2.50 -6.35 -5.23
CA GLY A 74 3.42 -7.49 -5.12
C GLY A 74 3.27 -8.33 -3.83
N PRO A 75 4.13 -9.36 -3.66
CA PRO A 75 4.11 -10.27 -2.51
C PRO A 75 4.81 -9.71 -1.26
N TYR A 76 4.04 -9.37 -0.24
CA TYR A 76 4.56 -8.85 1.02
C TYR A 76 4.58 -9.88 2.15
N LYS A 77 5.52 -9.66 3.06
CA LYS A 77 5.61 -10.25 4.39
C LYS A 77 5.38 -9.15 5.41
N LEU A 78 4.40 -9.34 6.29
CA LEU A 78 4.13 -8.47 7.41
C LEU A 78 4.67 -9.10 8.69
N LYS A 79 5.34 -8.30 9.50
CA LYS A 79 5.83 -8.64 10.83
C LYS A 79 5.32 -7.59 11.80
N ALA A 80 4.55 -8.00 12.80
CA ALA A 80 4.13 -7.16 13.90
C ALA A 80 4.91 -7.54 15.15
N SER A 81 5.57 -6.57 15.77
CA SER A 81 6.43 -6.76 16.94
C SER A 81 6.07 -5.75 18.02
N LEU A 82 5.81 -6.22 19.23
CA LEU A 82 5.58 -5.37 20.39
C LEU A 82 6.36 -5.97 21.57
N PRO A 83 7.22 -5.21 22.26
CA PRO A 83 7.95 -5.70 23.42
C PRO A 83 7.00 -6.27 24.47
N GLY A 84 7.31 -7.46 25.00
CA GLY A 84 6.43 -8.17 25.95
C GLY A 84 5.33 -9.02 25.30
N PHE A 85 5.18 -8.99 23.97
CA PHE A 85 4.25 -9.83 23.21
C PHE A 85 4.98 -10.75 22.23
N VAL A 86 4.30 -11.81 21.81
CA VAL A 86 4.81 -12.70 20.77
C VAL A 86 4.83 -11.97 19.44
N THR A 87 5.97 -12.01 18.74
CA THR A 87 6.08 -11.46 17.40
C THR A 87 5.18 -12.23 16.44
N PHE A 88 4.27 -11.52 15.76
CA PHE A 88 3.42 -12.09 14.74
C PHE A 88 4.03 -11.89 13.36
N VAL A 89 4.08 -12.94 12.54
CA VAL A 89 4.61 -12.88 11.18
C VAL A 89 3.61 -13.51 10.23
N GLN A 90 3.10 -12.72 9.29
CA GLN A 90 2.25 -13.18 8.21
C GLN A 90 2.98 -13.05 6.88
N THR A 91 3.11 -14.18 6.18
CA THR A 91 3.74 -14.25 4.85
C THR A 91 2.66 -14.51 3.79
N GLY A 92 2.98 -14.24 2.53
CA GLY A 92 2.06 -14.51 1.42
C GLY A 92 0.94 -13.48 1.25
N ILE A 93 1.11 -12.27 1.80
CA ILE A 93 0.16 -11.18 1.57
C ILE A 93 0.37 -10.66 0.15
N VAL A 94 -0.48 -11.07 -0.79
CA VAL A 94 -0.44 -10.57 -2.16
C VAL A 94 -1.25 -9.27 -2.23
N LEU A 95 -0.56 -8.14 -2.31
CA LEU A 95 -1.23 -6.85 -2.53
C LEU A 95 -1.62 -6.73 -4.01
N GLN A 96 -2.91 -6.80 -4.26
CA GLN A 96 -3.50 -6.52 -5.56
C GLN A 96 -4.07 -5.10 -5.56
N VAL A 97 -4.10 -4.45 -6.73
CA VAL A 97 -4.74 -3.14 -6.88
C VAL A 97 -6.20 -3.25 -6.44
N ASN A 98 -6.67 -2.33 -5.59
CA ASN A 98 -8.05 -2.32 -5.09
C ASN A 98 -8.44 -3.50 -4.14
N SER A 99 -7.47 -4.12 -3.46
CA SER A 99 -7.76 -5.13 -2.41
C SER A 99 -7.41 -4.60 -1.01
N ASN A 100 -8.41 -4.60 -0.13
CA ASN A 100 -8.29 -4.29 1.30
C ASN A 100 -8.46 -5.58 2.13
N PRO A 101 -7.46 -6.50 2.18
CA PRO A 101 -7.58 -7.67 3.03
C PRO A 101 -7.51 -7.25 4.51
N ALA A 102 -8.62 -7.38 5.22
CA ALA A 102 -8.68 -7.18 6.67
C ALA A 102 -8.01 -8.38 7.36
N ILE A 103 -6.85 -8.15 7.98
CA ILE A 103 -6.11 -9.15 8.73
C ILE A 103 -6.48 -8.92 10.21
N ASN A 104 -7.15 -9.89 10.83
CA ASN A 104 -7.45 -9.90 12.27
C ASN A 104 -6.53 -10.90 12.98
#